data_AF-A0A852W9S7-F1
#
_entry.id   AF-A0A852W9S7-F1
#
_cell.length_a   1.000
_cell.length_b   1.000
_cell.length_c   1.000
_cell.angle_alpha   90.00
_cell.angle_beta   90.00
_cell.angle_gamma   90.00
#
_symmetry.space_group_name_H-M   'P 1'
#
loop_
_entity.id
_entity.type
_entity.pdbx_description
1 polymer ?
#
loop_
_entity_poly.entity_id
_entity_poly.type
_entity_poly.pdbx_seq_one_letter_code
_entity_poly.pdbx_strand_id
1 'polypeptide(L)'
;MLGFRECSVEDSEKLIDWLIAHVARAERRPELVREVLLGRCRDERIEPPTPDRVGRIVSVALYRAEETLFDRIAGRLAAPQSTRVRELVDAAVDTAVDEGDAAAVVELDQDAVDDADDAGAAGDAGTVTRSDAAGAGPELLGSAASRAR
;
A
#
# COMPACT_ATOMS: atom_id res chain seq x y z
N MET A 1 -19.97 26.11 -10.20
CA MET A 1 -18.84 25.71 -9.34
C MET A 1 -19.20 24.38 -8.69
N LEU A 2 -18.37 23.35 -8.81
CA LEU A 2 -18.71 21.97 -8.42
C LEU A 2 -18.68 21.71 -6.88
N GLY A 3 -18.42 22.73 -6.07
CA GLY A 3 -18.49 22.62 -4.59
C GLY A 3 -17.37 21.79 -3.95
N PHE A 4 -16.34 21.43 -4.72
CA PHE A 4 -15.17 20.70 -4.23
C PHE A 4 -14.10 21.63 -3.66
N ARG A 5 -13.37 21.14 -2.66
CA ARG A 5 -12.22 21.80 -2.05
C ARG A 5 -10.95 20.96 -2.24
N GLU A 6 -9.80 21.61 -2.33
CA GLU A 6 -8.50 20.93 -2.43
C GLU A 6 -8.25 20.03 -1.22
N CYS A 7 -7.60 18.88 -1.46
CA CYS A 7 -7.20 17.94 -0.42
C CYS A 7 -6.03 18.49 0.40
N SER A 8 -6.32 18.96 1.61
CA SER A 8 -5.29 19.42 2.54
C SER A 8 -4.55 18.26 3.21
N VAL A 9 -3.49 18.59 3.95
CA VAL A 9 -2.76 17.61 4.77
C VAL A 9 -3.66 17.06 5.89
N GLU A 10 -4.44 17.93 6.53
CA GLU A 10 -5.39 17.54 7.58
C GLU A 10 -6.45 16.56 7.04
N ASP A 11 -6.90 16.77 5.80
CA ASP A 11 -7.83 15.83 5.16
C ASP A 11 -7.18 14.48 4.90
N SER A 12 -5.92 14.48 4.50
CA SER A 12 -5.18 13.23 4.26
C SER A 12 -5.09 12.43 5.56
N GLU A 13 -4.80 13.08 6.68
CA GLU A 13 -4.79 12.44 8.01
C GLU A 13 -6.17 11.90 8.41
N LYS A 14 -7.22 12.71 8.26
CA LYS A 14 -8.60 12.27 8.53
C LYS A 14 -9.01 11.07 7.68
N LEU A 15 -8.64 11.06 6.41
CA LEU A 15 -8.91 9.95 5.50
C LEU A 15 -8.14 8.69 5.90
N ILE A 16 -6.87 8.82 6.33
CA ILE A 16 -6.08 7.70 6.87
C ILE A 16 -6.77 7.10 8.09
N ASP A 17 -7.11 7.92 9.08
CA ASP A 17 -7.73 7.45 10.32
C ASP A 17 -9.09 6.80 10.06
N TRP A 18 -9.87 7.37 9.14
CA TRP A 18 -11.14 6.80 8.73
C TRP A 18 -10.96 5.43 8.06
N LEU A 19 -9.99 5.30 7.14
CA LEU A 19 -9.68 4.03 6.48
C LEU A 19 -9.25 2.96 7.47
N ILE A 20 -8.39 3.30 8.44
CA ILE A 20 -7.93 2.37 9.49
C ILE A 20 -9.12 1.83 10.29
N ALA A 21 -10.02 2.73 10.71
CA ALA A 21 -11.14 2.36 11.57
C ALA A 21 -12.21 1.52 10.85
N HIS A 22 -12.48 1.80 9.57
CA HIS A 22 -13.67 1.28 8.87
C HIS A 22 -13.39 0.30 7.73
N VAL A 23 -12.22 0.38 7.08
CA VAL A 23 -11.97 -0.34 5.81
C VAL A 23 -10.77 -1.28 5.91
N ALA A 24 -9.60 -0.75 6.27
CA ALA A 24 -8.31 -1.46 6.22
C ALA A 24 -8.22 -2.67 7.16
N ARG A 25 -9.15 -2.79 8.13
CA ARG A 25 -9.29 -3.97 8.98
C ARG A 25 -9.98 -5.15 8.29
N ALA A 26 -10.90 -4.88 7.36
CA ALA A 26 -11.70 -5.89 6.68
C ALA A 26 -11.16 -6.20 5.28
N GLU A 27 -10.62 -5.19 4.60
CA GLU A 27 -10.06 -5.32 3.26
C GLU A 27 -8.57 -4.98 3.29
N ARG A 28 -7.75 -5.88 2.71
CA ARG A 28 -6.29 -5.75 2.65
C ARG A 28 -5.78 -5.46 1.23
N ARG A 29 -6.63 -5.60 0.21
CA ARG A 29 -6.28 -5.33 -1.18
C ARG A 29 -6.22 -3.82 -1.43
N PRO A 30 -5.05 -3.27 -1.79
CA PRO A 30 -4.87 -1.83 -1.92
C PRO A 30 -5.75 -1.22 -3.02
N GLU A 31 -6.12 -1.98 -4.06
CA GLU A 31 -6.99 -1.53 -5.15
C GLU A 31 -8.39 -1.19 -4.64
N LEU A 32 -8.96 -2.06 -3.79
CA LEU A 32 -10.29 -1.87 -3.22
C LEU A 32 -10.30 -0.75 -2.18
N VAL A 33 -9.27 -0.67 -1.34
CA VAL A 33 -9.11 0.43 -0.38
C VAL A 33 -8.99 1.78 -1.11
N ARG A 34 -8.27 1.82 -2.23
CA ARG A 34 -8.17 3.00 -3.10
C ARG A 34 -9.53 3.42 -3.65
N GLU A 35 -10.33 2.48 -4.14
CA GLU A 35 -11.68 2.79 -4.67
C GLU A 35 -12.56 3.40 -3.59
N VAL A 36 -12.56 2.81 -2.39
CA VAL A 36 -13.33 3.32 -1.24
C VAL A 36 -12.85 4.71 -0.81
N LEU A 37 -11.54 4.94 -0.79
CA LEU A 37 -10.96 6.26 -0.52
C LEU A 37 -11.44 7.32 -1.52
N LEU A 38 -11.41 7.01 -2.83
CA LEU A 38 -11.88 7.94 -3.85
C LEU A 38 -13.40 8.19 -3.75
N GLY A 39 -14.18 7.17 -3.35
CA GLY A 39 -15.58 7.33 -2.99
C GLY A 39 -15.77 8.34 -1.86
N ARG A 40 -15.01 8.14 -0.77
CA ARG A 40 -15.05 9.00 0.41
C ARG A 40 -14.68 10.45 0.11
N CYS A 41 -13.65 10.69 -0.72
CA CYS A 41 -13.29 12.05 -1.14
C CYS A 41 -14.47 12.75 -1.82
N ARG A 42 -15.24 12.04 -2.67
CA ARG A 42 -16.42 12.63 -3.32
C ARG A 42 -17.52 12.98 -2.33
N ASP A 43 -17.77 12.10 -1.36
CA ASP A 43 -18.79 12.33 -0.33
C ASP A 43 -18.48 13.55 0.55
N GLU A 44 -17.20 13.76 0.87
CA GLU A 44 -16.72 14.91 1.63
C GLU A 44 -16.48 16.17 0.78
N ARG A 45 -16.79 16.10 -0.52
CA ARG A 45 -16.51 17.14 -1.52
C ARG A 45 -15.04 17.60 -1.52
N ILE A 46 -14.14 16.65 -1.32
CA ILE A 46 -12.70 16.83 -1.45
C ILE A 46 -12.32 16.46 -2.88
N GLU A 47 -11.56 17.31 -3.53
CA GLU A 47 -10.97 17.00 -4.84
C GLU A 47 -10.06 15.77 -4.68
N PRO A 48 -10.18 14.76 -5.57
CA PRO A 48 -9.34 13.58 -5.47
C PRO A 48 -7.85 13.98 -5.48
N PRO A 49 -7.07 13.56 -4.46
CA PRO A 49 -5.66 13.89 -4.42
C PRO A 49 -4.91 13.23 -5.57
N THR A 50 -3.68 13.69 -5.82
CA THR A 50 -2.83 13.11 -6.87
C THR A 50 -2.69 11.59 -6.68
N PRO A 51 -2.56 10.80 -7.76
CA PRO A 51 -2.43 9.35 -7.67
C PRO A 51 -1.34 8.89 -6.69
N ASP A 52 -0.19 9.57 -6.68
CA ASP A 52 0.92 9.28 -5.76
C ASP A 52 0.55 9.54 -4.30
N ARG A 53 -0.22 10.61 -4.03
CA ARG A 53 -0.70 10.91 -2.68
C ARG A 53 -1.76 9.89 -2.25
N VAL A 54 -2.65 9.49 -3.15
CA VAL A 54 -3.63 8.40 -2.93
C VAL A 54 -2.91 7.11 -2.53
N GLY A 55 -1.88 6.71 -3.29
CA GLY A 55 -1.09 5.51 -2.99
C GLY A 55 -0.47 5.57 -1.59
N ARG A 56 0.12 6.71 -1.22
CA ARG A 56 0.68 6.90 0.13
C ARG A 56 -0.37 6.81 1.24
N ILE A 57 -1.52 7.45 1.08
CA ILE A 57 -2.62 7.38 2.06
C ILE A 57 -3.05 5.93 2.27
N VAL A 58 -3.25 5.19 1.19
CA VAL A 58 -3.65 3.77 1.24
C VAL A 58 -2.58 2.92 1.93
N SER A 59 -1.31 3.06 1.55
CA SER A 59 -0.22 2.31 2.17
C SER A 59 -0.09 2.58 3.66
N VAL A 60 -0.18 3.85 4.08
CA VAL A 60 -0.12 4.22 5.50
C VAL A 60 -1.31 3.66 6.27
N ALA A 61 -2.52 3.75 5.72
CA ALA A 61 -3.71 3.22 6.38
C ALA A 61 -3.65 1.70 6.55
N LEU A 62 -3.23 0.97 5.51
CA LEU A 62 -3.06 -0.49 5.57
C LEU A 62 -2.00 -0.89 6.60
N TYR A 63 -0.85 -0.22 6.59
CA TYR A 63 0.24 -0.48 7.53
C TYR A 63 -0.19 -0.26 8.98
N ARG A 64 -0.81 0.89 9.29
CA ARG A 64 -1.26 1.21 10.65
C ARG A 64 -2.38 0.29 11.14
N ALA A 65 -3.29 -0.11 10.24
CA ALA A 65 -4.34 -1.06 10.58
C ALA A 65 -3.78 -2.45 10.93
N GLU A 66 -2.71 -2.85 10.25
CA GLU A 66 -1.98 -4.08 10.52
C GLU A 66 -1.20 -4.02 11.84
N GLU A 67 -0.48 -2.93 12.09
CA GLU A 67 0.19 -2.69 13.37
C GLU A 67 -0.80 -2.80 14.53
N THR A 68 -1.95 -2.12 14.41
CA THR A 68 -3.03 -2.19 15.42
C THR A 68 -3.57 -3.62 15.61
N LEU A 69 -3.62 -4.42 14.53
CA LEU A 69 -4.03 -5.82 14.60
C LEU A 69 -2.98 -6.67 15.32
N PHE A 70 -1.70 -6.47 15.01
CA PHE A 70 -0.60 -7.17 15.66
C PHE A 70 -0.53 -6.84 17.14
N ASP A 71 -0.64 -5.57 17.52
CA ASP A 71 -0.68 -5.15 18.93
C ASP A 71 -1.83 -5.82 19.67
N ARG A 72 -3.01 -5.90 19.03
CA ARG A 72 -4.17 -6.59 19.62
C ARG A 72 -3.90 -8.08 19.80
N ILE A 73 -3.30 -8.74 18.83
CA ILE A 73 -3.00 -10.18 18.90
C ILE A 73 -1.92 -10.44 19.94
N ALA A 74 -0.85 -9.65 19.92
CA ALA A 74 0.25 -9.71 20.88
C ALA A 74 -0.24 -9.48 22.32
N GLY A 75 -1.15 -8.52 22.51
CA GLY A 75 -1.78 -8.24 23.80
C GLY A 75 -2.62 -9.38 24.38
N ARG A 76 -2.93 -10.44 23.60
CA ARG A 76 -3.59 -11.66 24.10
C ARG A 76 -2.63 -12.64 24.76
N LEU A 77 -1.33 -12.49 24.54
CA LEU A 77 -0.30 -13.31 25.16
C LEU A 77 0.10 -12.67 26.49
N ALA A 78 0.01 -13.42 27.59
CA ALA A 78 0.60 -12.97 28.84
C ALA A 78 2.14 -13.06 28.77
N ALA A 79 2.80 -12.35 29.68
CA ALA A 79 4.26 -12.19 29.69
C ALA A 79 5.05 -13.52 29.54
N PRO A 80 4.75 -14.62 30.27
CA PRO A 80 5.53 -15.84 30.14
C PRO A 80 5.35 -16.52 28.77
N GLN A 81 4.19 -16.40 28.13
CA GLN A 81 3.96 -16.92 26.78
C GLN A 81 4.77 -16.14 25.76
N SER A 82 4.79 -14.81 25.85
CA SER A 82 5.57 -13.94 24.96
C SER A 82 7.08 -14.19 25.08
N THR A 83 7.58 -14.43 26.29
CA THR A 83 8.99 -14.84 26.50
C THR A 83 9.29 -16.16 25.82
N ARG A 84 8.44 -17.18 26.01
CA ARG A 84 8.66 -18.50 25.41
C ARG A 84 8.63 -18.48 23.89
N VAL A 85 7.74 -17.69 23.28
CA VAL A 85 7.72 -17.51 21.82
C VAL A 85 9.02 -16.86 21.34
N ARG A 86 9.53 -15.85 22.06
CA ARG A 86 10.80 -15.20 21.72
C ARG A 86 11.99 -16.16 21.82
N GLU A 87 12.08 -16.93 22.91
CA GLU A 87 13.11 -17.97 23.08
C GLU A 87 13.11 -18.98 21.92
N LEU A 88 11.92 -19.36 21.43
CA LEU A 88 11.80 -20.26 20.28
C LEU A 88 12.33 -19.64 18.98
N VAL A 89 12.07 -18.34 18.77
CA VAL A 89 12.55 -17.60 17.59
C VAL A 89 14.07 -17.43 17.65
N ASP A 90 14.61 -17.04 18.80
CA ASP A 90 16.05 -16.85 19.00
C ASP A 90 16.81 -18.17 18.76
N ALA A 91 16.32 -19.28 19.32
CA ALA A 91 16.91 -20.59 19.09
C ALA A 91 16.90 -21.02 17.61
N ALA A 92 15.86 -20.68 16.85
CA ALA A 92 15.80 -20.99 15.43
C ALA A 92 16.83 -20.18 14.60
N VAL A 93 17.07 -18.92 14.97
CA VAL A 93 18.09 -18.07 14.33
C VAL A 93 19.48 -18.60 14.64
N ASP A 94 19.76 -18.99 15.88
CA ASP A 94 21.05 -19.55 16.30
C ASP A 94 21.37 -20.88 15.59
N THR A 95 20.36 -21.70 15.26
CA THR A 95 20.59 -22.92 14.46
C THR A 95 20.82 -22.64 12.97
N ALA A 96 20.32 -21.52 12.43
CA ALA A 96 20.50 -21.17 11.03
C ALA A 96 21.90 -20.62 10.71
N VAL A 97 22.63 -20.14 11.71
CA VAL A 97 24.03 -19.68 11.57
C VAL A 97 25.06 -20.82 11.65
N ASP A 98 24.67 -22.04 12.07
CA ASP A 98 25.56 -23.20 12.15
C ASP A 98 25.58 -24.05 10.84
N GLU A 99 24.61 -23.87 9.94
CA GLU A 99 24.49 -24.65 8.69
C GLU A 99 24.99 -23.91 7.42
N GLY A 100 25.82 -22.85 7.53
CA GLY A 100 26.22 -22.12 6.32
C GLY A 100 27.36 -21.09 6.41
N ASP A 101 28.57 -21.50 6.80
CA ASP A 101 29.82 -20.87 6.31
C ASP A 101 30.44 -21.69 5.17
N ALA A 102 29.71 -21.80 4.07
CA ALA A 102 30.23 -22.28 2.78
C ALA A 102 29.38 -21.74 1.61
N ALA A 103 29.05 -20.45 1.62
CA ALA A 103 28.53 -19.80 0.42
C ALA A 103 29.71 -19.37 -0.45
N ALA A 104 29.87 -20.06 -1.58
CA ALA A 104 30.86 -19.76 -2.60
C ALA A 104 30.85 -18.27 -3.00
N VAL A 105 32.02 -17.64 -2.90
CA VAL A 105 32.31 -16.37 -3.56
C VAL A 105 32.19 -16.56 -5.07
N VAL A 106 31.08 -16.10 -5.65
CA VAL A 106 31.00 -15.86 -7.08
C VAL A 106 31.66 -14.50 -7.30
N GLU A 107 32.93 -14.51 -7.70
CA GLU A 107 33.59 -13.32 -8.24
C GLU A 107 32.81 -12.86 -9.48
N LEU A 108 32.09 -11.75 -9.34
CA LEU A 108 31.59 -11.00 -10.48
C LEU A 108 32.75 -10.19 -11.03
N ASP A 109 33.32 -10.68 -12.13
CA ASP A 109 34.26 -9.98 -12.99
C ASP A 109 33.65 -8.62 -13.39
N GLN A 110 34.17 -7.53 -12.80
CA GLN A 110 33.80 -6.16 -13.13
C GLN A 110 34.86 -5.59 -14.06
N ASP A 111 34.87 -6.04 -15.31
CA ASP A 111 35.64 -5.39 -16.37
C ASP A 111 34.81 -5.30 -17.66
N ALA A 112 34.14 -4.15 -17.82
CA ALA A 112 33.95 -3.44 -19.09
C ALA A 112 33.04 -2.21 -18.87
N VAL A 113 33.62 -1.14 -18.32
CA VAL A 113 33.19 0.22 -18.69
C VAL A 113 34.20 0.72 -19.70
N ASP A 114 33.88 0.54 -20.98
CA ASP A 114 34.57 1.26 -22.06
C ASP A 114 33.67 2.39 -22.53
N ASP A 115 34.26 3.58 -22.50
CA ASP A 115 33.69 4.88 -22.79
C ASP A 115 33.35 5.07 -24.28
N ALA A 116 32.51 6.09 -24.51
CA ALA A 116 32.48 7.01 -25.66
C ALA A 116 31.29 6.92 -26.65
N ASP A 117 30.48 7.99 -26.55
CA ASP A 117 29.89 8.82 -27.61
C ASP A 117 29.62 8.23 -29.02
N ASP A 118 28.36 8.31 -29.43
CA ASP A 118 28.03 8.86 -30.75
C ASP A 118 26.68 9.60 -30.74
N ALA A 119 26.70 10.79 -31.35
CA ALA A 119 25.59 11.72 -31.47
C ALA A 119 24.91 11.56 -32.84
N GLY A 120 23.57 11.61 -32.90
CA GLY A 120 22.91 11.59 -34.22
C GLY A 120 21.39 11.68 -34.29
N ALA A 121 20.88 12.91 -34.33
CA ALA A 121 19.84 13.44 -35.23
C ALA A 121 18.42 12.81 -35.33
N ALA A 122 17.44 13.62 -34.88
CA ALA A 122 16.30 14.20 -35.63
C ALA A 122 15.28 13.37 -36.46
N GLY A 123 13.99 13.66 -36.20
CA GLY A 123 12.83 13.58 -37.12
C GLY A 123 12.06 12.25 -37.09
N ASP A 124 10.74 12.14 -37.24
CA ASP A 124 9.61 13.04 -37.52
C ASP A 124 8.30 12.21 -37.34
N ALA A 125 7.18 12.91 -37.14
CA ALA A 125 5.78 12.57 -37.40
C ALA A 125 5.22 11.16 -37.08
N GLY A 126 4.34 11.14 -36.07
CA GLY A 126 2.89 11.05 -36.28
C GLY A 126 2.28 9.75 -36.83
N THR A 127 1.35 9.17 -36.06
CA THR A 127 -0.05 8.94 -36.51
C THR A 127 -0.91 8.52 -35.32
N VAL A 128 -1.96 9.31 -35.10
CA VAL A 128 -3.13 8.96 -34.27
C VAL A 128 -4.04 8.05 -35.07
N THR A 129 -4.55 6.98 -34.45
CA THR A 129 -5.89 6.45 -34.79
C THR A 129 -6.69 6.16 -33.52
N ARG A 130 -7.97 6.53 -33.60
CA ARG A 130 -9.01 6.58 -32.57
C ARG A 130 -9.63 5.21 -32.23
N SER A 131 -10.38 5.25 -31.11
CA SER A 131 -11.71 4.63 -30.88
C SER A 131 -11.73 3.12 -30.61
N ASP A 132 -12.59 2.57 -29.76
CA ASP A 132 -13.69 3.11 -28.95
C ASP A 132 -14.14 2.03 -27.92
N ALA A 133 -15.04 2.46 -27.04
CA ALA A 133 -16.18 1.70 -26.49
C ALA A 133 -16.13 1.05 -25.08
N ALA A 134 -17.21 1.43 -24.36
CA ALA A 134 -17.97 0.72 -23.32
C ALA A 134 -17.35 0.65 -21.91
N GLY A 135 -17.95 1.14 -20.82
CA GLY A 135 -19.37 1.35 -20.53
C GLY A 135 -19.92 0.21 -19.67
N ALA A 136 -19.76 0.29 -18.35
CA ALA A 136 -20.55 -0.44 -17.36
C ALA A 136 -20.46 0.26 -15.99
N GLY A 137 -21.61 0.60 -15.41
CA GLY A 137 -21.72 1.39 -14.18
C GLY A 137 -21.44 0.60 -12.89
N PRO A 138 -21.42 1.28 -11.73
CA PRO A 138 -21.15 0.66 -10.44
C PRO A 138 -22.46 0.21 -9.78
N GLU A 139 -22.56 -1.09 -9.50
CA GLU A 139 -23.62 -1.68 -8.69
C GLU A 139 -22.99 -2.40 -7.49
N LEU A 140 -23.45 -1.99 -6.30
CA LEU A 140 -23.59 -2.79 -5.08
C LEU A 140 -22.33 -3.13 -4.26
N LEU A 141 -22.14 -2.40 -3.15
CA LEU A 141 -22.20 -3.01 -1.82
C LEU A 141 -22.90 -2.06 -0.85
N GLY A 142 -24.03 -2.56 -0.34
CA GLY A 142 -24.98 -1.82 0.46
C GLY A 142 -24.63 -1.74 1.95
N SER A 143 -25.23 -0.71 2.53
CA SER A 143 -25.48 -0.49 3.95
C SER A 143 -25.84 -1.74 4.74
N ALA A 144 -25.19 -1.91 5.89
CA ALA A 144 -25.77 -2.57 7.05
C ALA A 144 -25.50 -1.72 8.29
N ALA A 145 -26.35 -0.71 8.50
CA ALA A 145 -26.60 -0.16 9.81
C ALA A 145 -27.43 -1.14 10.65
N SER A 146 -27.23 -1.08 11.97
CA SER A 146 -28.13 -1.51 13.03
C SER A 146 -28.16 -2.98 13.43
N ARG A 147 -27.65 -3.24 14.64
CA ARG A 147 -28.51 -3.74 15.71
C ARG A 147 -28.01 -3.33 17.08
N ALA A 148 -28.77 -2.42 17.69
CA ALA A 148 -28.84 -2.27 19.13
C ALA A 148 -29.68 -3.42 19.71
N ARG A 149 -29.18 -4.07 20.76
CA ARG A 149 -29.87 -4.38 22.00
C ARG A 149 -28.89 -4.88 23.03
#